data_AF-A0A0F9M6M3-F1
#
_entry.id   AF-A0A0F9M6M3-F1
#
_cell.length_a   1.000
_cell.length_b   1.000
_cell.length_c   1.000
_cell.angle_alpha   90.00
_cell.angle_beta   90.00
_cell.angle_gamma   90.00
#
_symmetry.space_group_name_H-M   'P 1'
#
loop_
_entity.id
_entity.type
_entity.pdbx_description
1 polymer ?
#
loop_
_entity_poly.entity_id
_entity_poly.type
_entity_poly.pdbx_seq_one_letter_code
_entity_poly.pdbx_strand_id
1 'polypeptide(L)' 'MDIYGAAWKNLERKIAATRRQSISKADLVRWQLEALEQAVDECARDTAGRLGISSCIHQEHKT' A
#
# COMPACT_ATOMS: atom_id res chain seq x y z
N MET A 1 12.98 5.62 3.04
CA MET A 1 12.19 4.76 2.14
C MET A 1 11.58 5.66 1.10
N ASP A 2 11.71 5.33 -0.19
CA ASP A 2 11.08 6.11 -1.25
C ASP A 2 9.66 5.58 -1.50
N ILE A 3 8.66 6.41 -1.19
CA ILE A 3 7.23 6.06 -1.29
C ILE A 3 6.86 5.78 -2.75
N TYR A 4 7.41 6.54 -3.70
CA TYR A 4 7.11 6.35 -5.12
C TYR A 4 7.73 5.07 -5.65
N GLY A 5 8.97 4.75 -5.27
CA GLY A 5 9.61 3.48 -5.59
C GLY A 5 8.89 2.26 -4.99
N ALA A 6 8.38 2.36 -3.76
CA ALA A 6 7.58 1.31 -3.13
C ALA A 6 6.24 1.12 -3.85
N ALA A 7 5.53 2.22 -4.14
CA ALA A 7 4.28 2.20 -4.90
C ALA A 7 4.48 1.60 -6.30
N TRP A 8 5.57 1.94 -6.98
CA TRP A 8 5.90 1.36 -8.28
C TRP A 8 6.08 -0.16 -8.21
N LYS A 9 6.83 -0.67 -7.23
CA LYS A 9 7.01 -2.13 -7.02
C LYS A 9 5.70 -2.84 -6.69
N ASN A 10 4.81 -2.19 -5.93
CA ASN A 10 3.48 -2.73 -5.61
C ASN A 10 2.62 -2.84 -6.86
N LEU A 11 2.65 -1.81 -7.71
CA LEU A 11 1.95 -1.80 -8.98
C LEU A 11 2.51 -2.85 -9.96
N GLU A 12 3.83 -2.95 -10.09
CA GLU A 12 4.49 -3.95 -10.94
C GLU A 12 4.09 -5.38 -10.55
N ARG A 13 4.10 -5.69 -9.25
CA ARG A 13 3.64 -6.99 -8.74
C ARG A 13 2.18 -7.26 -9.10
N LYS A 14 1.31 -6.26 -8.96
CA LYS A 14 -0.11 -6.38 -9.27
C LYS A 14 -0.37 -6.61 -10.77
N ILE A 15 0.38 -5.91 -11.62
CA ILE A 15 0.32 -6.11 -13.08
C ILE A 15 0.86 -7.49 -13.44
N ALA A 16 2.01 -7.91 -12.90
CA ALA A 16 2.59 -9.23 -13.19
C ALA A 16 1.70 -10.39 -12.70
N ALA A 17 0.97 -10.20 -11.61
CA ALA A 17 0.02 -11.19 -11.10
C ALA A 17 -1.27 -11.29 -11.95
N THR A 18 -1.57 -10.30 -12.78
CA THR A 18 -2.76 -10.34 -13.63
C THR A 18 -2.51 -11.18 -14.87
N ARG A 19 -3.50 -12.01 -15.24
CA ARG A 19 -3.50 -12.74 -16.52
C ARG A 19 -4.14 -11.94 -17.66
N ARG A 20 -4.53 -10.69 -17.40
CA ARG A 20 -5.20 -9.84 -18.39
C ARG A 20 -4.18 -9.34 -19.41
N GLN A 21 -4.46 -9.55 -20.70
CA GLN A 21 -3.64 -9.03 -21.79
C GLN A 21 -3.79 -7.51 -21.99
N SER A 22 -4.86 -6.92 -21.46
CA SER A 22 -5.09 -5.48 -21.47
C SER A 22 -5.72 -5.00 -20.18
N ILE A 23 -5.38 -3.78 -19.78
CA ILE A 23 -5.88 -3.13 -18.57
C ILE A 23 -6.56 -1.84 -19.04
N SER A 24 -7.80 -1.62 -18.59
CA SER A 24 -8.50 -0.37 -18.88
C SER A 24 -7.80 0.81 -18.18
N LYS A 25 -7.89 2.02 -18.74
CA LYS A 25 -7.32 3.21 -18.08
C LYS A 25 -7.86 3.40 -16.67
N ALA A 26 -9.16 3.15 -16.45
CA ALA A 26 -9.79 3.25 -15.14
C ALA A 26 -9.21 2.23 -14.14
N ASP A 27 -9.01 0.99 -14.57
CA ASP A 27 -8.38 -0.04 -13.73
C ASP A 27 -6.93 0.32 -13.39
N LEU A 28 -6.16 0.81 -14.38
CA LEU A 28 -4.78 1.21 -14.17
C LEU A 28 -4.67 2.35 -13.16
N VAL A 29 -5.51 3.39 -13.29
CA VAL A 29 -5.55 4.52 -12.34
C VAL A 29 -5.92 4.05 -10.94
N ARG A 30 -6.92 3.17 -10.81
CA ARG A 30 -7.29 2.59 -9.52
C ARG A 30 -6.13 1.83 -8.90
N TRP A 31 -5.42 1.00 -9.67
CA TRP A 31 -4.28 0.24 -9.16
C TRP A 31 -3.11 1.14 -8.75
N GLN A 32 -2.90 2.26 -9.46
CA GLN A 32 -1.91 3.27 -9.08
C GLN A 32 -2.23 3.90 -7.72
N LEU A 33 -3.50 4.26 -7.48
CA LEU A 33 -3.94 4.82 -6.20
C LEU A 33 -3.77 3.82 -5.05
N GLU A 34 -4.24 2.59 -5.24
CA GLU A 34 -4.10 1.54 -4.22
C GLU A 34 -2.63 1.22 -3.89
N ALA A 35 -1.74 1.31 -4.88
CA ALA A 35 -0.32 1.09 -4.68
C ALA A 35 0.34 2.23 -3.88
N LEU A 36 -0.11 3.47 -4.09
CA LEU A 36 0.32 4.64 -3.32
C LEU A 36 -0.17 4.57 -1.87
N GLU A 37 -1.45 4.22 -1.66
CA GLU A 37 -2.00 4.06 -0.31
C GLU A 37 -1.21 3.01 0.49
N GLN A 38 -0.91 1.86 -0.10
CA GLN A 38 -0.08 0.83 0.54
C GLN A 38 1.33 1.33 0.87
N ALA A 39 1.97 2.06 -0.05
CA ALA A 39 3.31 2.58 0.19
C ALA A 39 3.34 3.64 1.31
N VAL A 40 2.29 4.45 1.42
CA VAL A 40 2.11 5.40 2.53
C VAL A 40 1.90 4.66 3.85
N ASP A 41 1.04 3.63 3.88
CA ASP A 41 0.79 2.83 5.08
C ASP A 41 2.05 2.10 5.57
N GLU A 42 2.83 1.52 4.65
CA GLU A 42 4.13 0.91 4.96
C GLU A 42 5.10 1.94 5.52
N CYS A 43 5.21 3.11 4.90
CA CYS A 43 6.09 4.18 5.37
C CYS A 43 5.65 4.71 6.75
N ALA A 44 4.35 4.83 7.00
CA ALA A 44 3.80 5.26 8.28
C ALA A 44 4.08 4.23 9.37
N ARG A 45 3.92 2.93 9.08
CA ARG A 45 4.26 1.82 9.98
C ARG A 45 5.74 1.79 10.33
N ASP A 46 6.62 1.93 9.33
CA ASP A 46 8.07 1.99 9.54
C ASP A 46 8.46 3.19 10.40
N THR A 47 7.82 4.34 10.16
CA THR A 47 8.06 5.56 10.94
C THR A 47 7.59 5.40 12.38
N ALA A 48 6.40 4.82 12.59
CA ALA A 48 5.87 4.54 13.93
C ALA A 48 6.74 3.54 14.70
N GLY A 49 7.17 2.46 14.02
CA GLY A 49 8.08 1.46 14.60
C GLY A 49 9.44 2.06 14.97
N ARG A 50 10.00 2.95 14.13
CA ARG A 50 11.28 3.62 14.40
C ARG A 50 11.20 4.63 15.54
N LEU A 51 10.07 5.32 15.69
CA LEU A 51 9.88 6.32 16.74
C LEU A 51 9.42 5.72 18.08
N GLY A 52 9.25 4.39 18.16
CA GLY A 52 8.82 3.72 19.39
C GLY A 52 7.42 4.13 19.86
N ILE A 53 6.66 4.82 19.01
CA ILE A 53 5.25 5.14 19.23
C ILE A 53 4.48 3.84 18.99
N SER A 54 4.38 3.04 20.06
CA SER A 54 3.42 1.94 20.14
C SER A 54 2.05 2.52 19.81
N SER A 55 1.50 2.18 18.64
CA SER A 55 0.17 2.62 18.24
C SER A 55 -0.82 1.97 19.19
N CYS A 56 -1.29 2.73 20.18
CA CYS A 56 -2.39 2.39 21.06
C CYS A 56 -3.69 2.34 20.24
N ILE A 57 -3.85 1.35 19.36
CA ILE A 57 -5.15 0.97 18.82
C ILE A 57 -5.44 -0.43 19.37
N HIS A 58 -5.75 -0.45 20.66
CA HIS A 58 -6.30 -1.61 21.34
C HIS A 58 -7.81 -1.66 21.03
N GLN A 59 -8.12 -2.49 20.05
CA GLN A 59 -9.27 -3.38 19.96
C GLN A 59 -10.35 -3.24 21.06
N GLU A 60 -11.52 -2.70 20.71
CA GLU A 60 -12.76 -2.92 21.46
C GLU A 60 -13.69 -3.84 20.65
N HIS A 61 -13.54 -5.15 20.86
CA HIS A 61 -14.55 -6.14 20.54
C HIS A 61 -14.96 -6.82 21.85
N LYS A 62 -16.04 -6.34 22.48
CA LYS A 62 -16.86 -7.17 23.37
C LYS A 62 -18.23 -6.54 23.65
N THR A 63 -19.27 -7.21 23.17
CA THR A 63 -20.49 -7.46 23.96
C THR A 63 -20.94 -8.88 23.69
#